data_AF-A0A659UQW5-F1
#
_entry.id   AF-A0A659UQW5-F1
#
_cell.length_a   1.000
_cell.length_b   1.000
_cell.length_c   1.000
_cell.angle_alpha   90.00
_cell.angle_beta   90.00
_cell.angle_gamma   90.00
#
_symmetry.space_group_name_H-M   'P 1'
#
loop_
_entity.id
_entity.type
_entity.pdbx_description
1 polymer ?
#
loop_
_entity_poly.entity_id
_entity_poly.type
_entity_poly.pdbx_seq_one_letter_code
_entity_poly.pdbx_strand_id
1 'polypeptide(L)'
;MGEDLYGHHADRIQAAIASDAAAKSALVASWRRSSNLHRLDPADCSPPRYLTEAELGQAGQRIEPLVQAAQSSLDRLYLAVGGVGCCVLLADRDGVPVE
;
A
#
# COMPACT_ATOMS: atom_id res chain seq x y z
N MET A 1 -26.39 5.60 -4.00
CA MET A 1 -26.66 5.45 -2.56
C MET A 1 -25.45 4.76 -1.92
N GLY A 2 -24.34 5.48 -1.78
CA GLY A 2 -23.07 4.96 -1.28
C GLY A 2 -22.15 6.05 -0.70
N GLU A 3 -22.55 7.32 -0.76
CA GLU A 3 -21.74 8.46 -0.28
C GLU A 3 -21.69 8.54 1.25
N ASP A 4 -22.78 8.18 1.95
CA ASP A 4 -22.83 8.28 3.42
C ASP A 4 -21.86 7.35 4.15
N LEU A 5 -21.59 6.15 3.60
CA LEU A 5 -20.72 5.17 4.28
C LEU A 5 -19.24 5.60 4.29
N TYR A 6 -18.78 6.22 3.21
CA TYR A 6 -17.39 6.69 3.08
C TYR A 6 -17.13 7.92 3.94
N GLY A 7 -18.06 8.88 3.98
CA GLY A 7 -17.99 10.03 4.88
C GLY A 7 -17.91 9.60 6.34
N HIS A 8 -18.77 8.68 6.76
CA HIS A 8 -18.73 8.12 8.12
C HIS A 8 -17.43 7.38 8.45
N HIS A 9 -16.75 6.78 7.46
CA HIS A 9 -15.46 6.13 7.68
C HIS A 9 -14.32 7.15 7.78
N ALA A 10 -14.29 8.14 6.89
CA ALA A 10 -13.31 9.22 6.89
C ALA A 10 -13.34 9.99 8.23
N ASP A 11 -14.53 10.35 8.71
CA ASP A 11 -14.73 11.00 10.01
C ASP A 11 -14.14 10.19 11.17
N ARG A 12 -14.34 8.86 11.14
CA ARG A 12 -13.79 7.95 12.16
C ARG A 12 -12.27 7.89 12.12
N ILE A 13 -11.68 7.87 10.92
CA ILE A 13 -10.21 7.91 10.77
C ILE A 13 -9.68 9.25 11.30
N GLN A 14 -10.28 10.37 10.90
CA GLN A 14 -9.85 11.70 11.33
C GLN A 14 -9.95 11.87 12.86
N ALA A 15 -11.05 11.41 13.47
CA ALA A 15 -11.21 11.40 14.92
C ALA A 15 -10.14 10.54 15.62
N ALA A 16 -9.80 9.37 15.06
CA ALA A 16 -8.75 8.52 15.59
C ALA A 16 -7.37 9.19 15.50
N ILE A 17 -7.05 9.85 14.38
CA ILE A 17 -5.79 10.58 14.17
C ILE A 17 -5.64 11.75 15.15
N ALA A 18 -6.72 12.50 15.41
CA ALA A 18 -6.73 13.64 16.33
C ALA A 18 -6.62 13.24 17.82
N SER A 19 -6.93 11.99 18.13
CA SER A 19 -6.88 11.46 19.49
C SER A 19 -5.50 10.93 19.89
N ASP A 20 -5.37 10.48 21.14
CA ASP A 20 -4.18 9.78 21.65
C ASP A 20 -4.08 8.31 21.19
N ALA A 21 -5.01 7.84 20.34
CA ALA A 21 -5.03 6.44 19.88
C ALA A 21 -3.75 6.04 19.11
N ALA A 22 -3.01 6.99 18.54
CA ALA A 22 -1.72 6.74 17.91
C ALA A 22 -0.67 6.15 18.90
N ALA A 23 -0.76 6.47 20.19
CA ALA A 23 0.13 5.90 21.20
C ALA A 23 -0.21 4.43 21.53
N LYS A 24 -1.41 3.98 21.17
CA LYS A 24 -1.98 2.68 21.57
C LYS A 24 -2.21 1.73 20.39
N SER A 25 -2.15 2.24 19.16
CA SER A 25 -2.41 1.49 17.94
C SER A 25 -1.40 1.83 16.85
N ALA A 26 -0.66 0.82 16.42
CA ALA A 26 0.27 0.94 15.29
C ALA A 26 -0.45 1.38 13.99
N LEU A 27 -1.71 0.95 13.82
CA LEU A 27 -2.52 1.35 12.68
C LEU A 27 -2.82 2.86 12.70
N VAL A 28 -3.30 3.37 13.84
CA VAL A 28 -3.60 4.82 13.99
C VAL A 28 -2.32 5.65 13.92
N ALA A 29 -1.21 5.15 14.49
CA ALA A 29 0.10 5.78 14.33
C ALA A 29 0.51 5.88 12.85
N SER A 30 0.24 4.84 12.06
CA SER A 30 0.49 4.85 10.63
C SER A 30 -0.38 5.86 9.89
N TRP A 31 -1.68 5.91 10.17
CA TRP A 31 -2.57 6.92 9.58
C TRP A 31 -2.15 8.35 9.93
N ARG A 32 -1.77 8.60 11.18
CA ARG A 32 -1.28 9.92 11.63
C ARG A 32 0.00 10.33 10.90
N ARG A 33 0.95 9.40 10.69
CA ARG A 33 2.13 9.66 9.87
C ARG A 33 1.75 9.96 8.42
N SER A 34 0.88 9.16 7.82
CA SER A 34 0.45 9.36 6.43
C SER A 34 -0.23 10.72 6.22
N SER A 35 -1.10 11.13 7.13
CA SER A 35 -1.76 12.44 7.08
C SER A 35 -0.76 13.58 7.28
N ASN A 36 0.11 13.51 8.29
CA ASN A 36 1.03 14.61 8.59
C ASN A 36 2.19 14.76 7.60
N LEU A 37 2.79 13.64 7.19
CA LEU A 37 3.99 13.63 6.34
C LEU A 37 3.65 13.65 4.85
N HIS A 38 2.64 12.87 4.45
CA HIS A 38 2.27 12.69 3.04
C HIS A 38 0.99 13.44 2.66
N ARG A 39 0.35 14.15 3.61
CA ARG A 39 -0.85 14.97 3.39
C ARG A 39 -2.02 14.18 2.81
N LEU A 40 -2.09 12.89 3.12
CA LEU A 40 -3.21 12.04 2.72
C LEU A 40 -4.46 12.46 3.50
N ASP A 41 -5.55 12.70 2.77
CA ASP A 41 -6.87 12.97 3.32
C ASP A 41 -7.73 11.70 3.20
N PRO A 42 -8.26 11.16 4.32
CA PRO A 42 -9.17 10.02 4.29
C PRO A 42 -10.46 10.24 3.49
N ALA A 43 -10.85 11.49 3.25
CA ALA A 43 -12.02 11.85 2.44
C ALA A 43 -11.68 12.06 0.96
N ASP A 44 -10.39 12.01 0.57
CA ASP A 44 -10.00 12.16 -0.82
C ASP A 44 -10.35 10.92 -1.63
N CYS A 45 -11.29 11.08 -2.56
CA CYS A 45 -11.73 10.06 -3.50
C CYS A 45 -11.09 10.23 -4.90
N SER A 46 -10.01 11.00 -5.00
CA SER A 46 -9.26 11.16 -6.25
C SER A 46 -8.82 9.82 -6.81
N PRO A 47 -8.83 9.65 -8.14
CA PRO A 47 -8.40 8.40 -8.76
C PRO A 47 -6.93 8.13 -8.41
N PRO A 48 -6.54 6.86 -8.23
CA PRO A 48 -5.16 6.51 -7.95
C PRO A 48 -4.27 6.92 -9.13
N ARG A 49 -3.01 7.22 -8.82
CA ARG A 49 -2.00 7.47 -9.85
C ARG A 49 -1.63 6.16 -10.53
N TYR A 50 -1.89 6.08 -11.83
CA TYR A 50 -1.45 4.96 -12.66
C TYR A 50 -0.06 5.22 -13.23
N LEU A 51 0.75 4.17 -13.30
CA LEU A 51 2.01 4.20 -14.04
C LEU A 51 1.72 3.82 -15.49
N THR A 52 2.41 4.50 -16.41
CA THR A 52 2.52 4.04 -17.79
C THR A 52 3.36 2.76 -17.85
N GLU A 53 3.21 2.01 -18.94
CA GLU A 53 4.01 0.81 -19.20
C GLU A 53 5.53 1.12 -19.17
N ALA A 54 5.93 2.28 -19.71
CA ALA A 54 7.33 2.70 -19.69
C ALA A 54 7.84 2.98 -18.26
N GLU A 55 7.04 3.64 -17.41
CA GLU A 55 7.41 3.89 -16.02
C GLU A 55 7.49 2.59 -15.21
N LEU A 56 6.58 1.66 -15.46
CA LEU A 56 6.60 0.33 -14.82
C LEU A 56 7.83 -0.46 -15.26
N GLY A 57 8.15 -0.48 -16.56
CA GLY A 57 9.35 -1.13 -17.08
C GLY A 57 10.64 -0.55 -16.49
N GLN A 58 10.71 0.78 -16.32
CA GLN A 58 11.83 1.43 -15.65
C GLN A 58 11.92 1.04 -14.17
N ALA A 59 10.80 0.88 -13.47
CA ALA A 59 10.79 0.41 -12.08
C ALA A 59 11.35 -1.01 -11.95
N GLY A 60 10.92 -1.92 -12.83
CA GLY A 60 11.47 -3.27 -12.90
C GLY A 60 12.98 -3.28 -13.18
N GLN A 61 13.44 -2.51 -14.17
CA GLN A 61 14.87 -2.43 -14.52
C GLN A 61 15.75 -1.93 -13.37
N ARG A 62 15.28 -0.96 -12.56
CA ARG A 62 16.07 -0.42 -11.43
C ARG A 62 16.41 -1.47 -10.38
N ILE A 63 15.58 -2.49 -10.23
CA ILE A 63 15.75 -3.52 -9.19
C ILE A 63 15.90 -4.94 -9.76
N GLU A 64 16.13 -5.07 -11.06
CA GLU A 64 16.29 -6.36 -11.75
C GLU A 64 17.23 -7.32 -11.01
N PRO A 65 18.44 -6.93 -10.54
CA PRO A 65 19.32 -7.87 -9.84
C PRO A 65 18.70 -8.45 -8.56
N LEU A 66 17.89 -7.66 -7.85
CA LEU A 66 17.18 -8.10 -6.65
C LEU A 66 16.05 -9.07 -7.01
N VAL A 67 15.27 -8.77 -8.06
CA VAL A 67 14.21 -9.64 -8.54
C VAL A 67 14.78 -11.02 -8.92
N GLN A 68 15.86 -11.03 -9.71
CA GLN A 68 16.54 -12.26 -10.11
C GLN A 68 17.06 -13.07 -8.91
N ALA A 69 17.65 -12.40 -7.92
CA ALA A 69 18.10 -13.06 -6.70
C ALA A 69 16.95 -13.61 -5.84
N ALA A 70 15.79 -12.93 -5.85
CA ALA A 70 14.63 -13.29 -5.04
C ALA A 70 13.75 -14.37 -5.67
N GLN A 71 13.84 -14.63 -6.98
CA GLN A 71 12.92 -15.49 -7.74
C GLN A 71 12.63 -16.82 -7.04
N SER A 72 13.67 -17.58 -6.68
CA SER A 72 13.50 -18.89 -6.04
C SER A 72 12.78 -18.83 -4.68
N SER A 73 12.88 -17.70 -3.97
CA SER A 73 12.16 -17.49 -2.72
C SER A 73 10.71 -17.09 -2.97
N LEU A 74 10.46 -16.25 -3.97
CA LEU A 74 9.11 -15.86 -4.39
C LEU A 74 8.32 -17.07 -4.89
N ASP A 75 8.91 -17.93 -5.72
CA ASP A 75 8.28 -19.15 -6.21
C ASP A 75 7.85 -20.08 -5.06
N ARG A 76 8.72 -20.25 -4.05
CA ARG A 76 8.42 -21.07 -2.87
C ARG A 76 7.31 -20.47 -2.02
N LEU A 77 7.31 -19.14 -1.82
CA LEU A 77 6.23 -18.46 -1.11
C LEU A 77 4.91 -18.61 -1.87
N TYR A 78 4.93 -18.45 -3.19
CA TYR A 78 3.74 -18.62 -4.02
C TYR A 78 3.18 -20.04 -3.91
N LEU A 79 4.01 -21.08 -3.97
CA LEU A 79 3.57 -22.46 -3.76
C LEU A 79 2.96 -22.69 -2.37
N ALA A 80 3.46 -21.99 -1.34
CA ALA A 80 2.93 -22.11 0.02
C ALA A 80 1.57 -21.41 0.22
N VAL A 81 1.31 -20.31 -0.50
CA VAL A 81 0.10 -19.48 -0.30
C VAL A 81 -0.91 -19.56 -1.44
N GLY A 82 -0.55 -20.11 -2.59
CA GLY A 82 -1.40 -20.15 -3.78
C GLY A 82 -2.68 -20.98 -3.57
N GLY A 83 -2.62 -22.01 -2.73
CA GLY A 83 -3.79 -22.84 -2.39
C GLY A 83 -4.86 -22.13 -1.55
N VAL A 84 -4.55 -20.98 -0.96
CA VAL A 84 -5.48 -20.19 -0.12
C VAL A 84 -5.95 -18.89 -0.78
N GLY A 85 -5.64 -18.71 -2.08
CA GLY A 85 -6.10 -17.55 -2.85
C GLY A 85 -5.33 -16.25 -2.56
N CYS A 86 -4.09 -16.35 -2.09
CA CYS A 86 -3.21 -15.20 -1.89
C CYS A 86 -2.22 -15.03 -3.05
N CYS A 87 -1.81 -13.79 -3.32
CA CYS A 87 -0.69 -13.47 -4.18
C CYS A 87 0.51 -13.00 -3.36
N VAL A 88 1.70 -13.14 -3.94
CA VAL A 88 2.95 -12.58 -3.42
C VAL A 88 3.34 -11.46 -4.37
N LEU A 89 3.77 -10.32 -3.82
CA LEU A 89 4.24 -9.17 -4.58
C LEU A 89 5.59 -8.71 -4.03
N LEU A 90 6.54 -8.43 -4.91
CA LEU A 90 7.77 -7.71 -4.62
C LEU A 90 7.64 -6.28 -5.17
N ALA A 91 7.80 -5.30 -4.29
CA ALA A 91 7.76 -3.89 -4.65
C ALA A 91 9.14 -3.23 -4.52
N ASP A 92 9.42 -2.26 -5.39
CA ASP A 92 10.60 -1.41 -5.27
C ASP A 92 10.50 -0.44 -4.08
N ARG A 93 11.56 0.35 -3.87
CA ARG A 93 11.62 1.33 -2.76
C ARG A 93 10.55 2.42 -2.83
N ASP A 94 9.99 2.66 -4.01
CA ASP A 94 8.96 3.67 -4.26
C ASP A 94 7.55 3.04 -4.16
N GLY A 95 7.47 1.75 -3.78
CA GLY A 95 6.24 1.01 -3.59
C GLY A 95 5.64 0.49 -4.89
N VAL A 96 6.40 0.46 -5.99
CA VAL A 96 5.93 -0.05 -7.28
C VAL A 96 6.05 -1.58 -7.29
N PRO A 97 4.95 -2.35 -7.45
CA PRO A 97 5.03 -3.80 -7.58
C PRO A 97 5.67 -4.17 -8.93
N VAL A 98 6.69 -5.02 -8.91
CA VAL A 98 7.47 -5.41 -10.10
C VAL A 98 7.50 -6.92 -10.37
N GLU A 99 7.12 -7.75 -9.38
CA GLU A 99 7.00 -9.22 -9.47
C GLU A 99 5.91 -9.72 -8.51
#